data_AF-A0A2S6Q539-F1
#
_entry.id   AF-A0A2S6Q539-F1
#
_cell.length_a   1.000
_cell.length_b   1.000
_cell.length_c   1.000
_cell.angle_alpha   90.00
_cell.angle_beta   90.00
_cell.angle_gamma   90.00
#
_symmetry.space_group_name_H-M   'P 1'
#
loop_
_entity.id
_entity.type
_entity.pdbx_description
1 polymer ?
#
loop_
_entity_poly.entity_id
_entity_poly.type
_entity_poly.pdbx_seq_one_letter_code
_entity_poly.pdbx_strand_id
1 'polypeptide(L)' 'MTNQALIKQIQYKFRRGLRETDILFEKFQANHFNSLTENELEELNQILEKTDQDMLALYIEKQCKNPTELEKKIMNYL' A
#
# COMPACT_ATOMS: atom_id res chain seq x y z
N MET A 1 1.14 9.58 18.44
CA MET A 1 -0.19 9.28 19.01
C MET A 1 -0.85 8.47 17.92
N THR A 2 -1.02 7.15 18.08
CA THR A 2 -1.40 6.29 16.96
C THR A 2 -2.69 6.79 16.31
N ASN A 3 -2.59 7.27 15.08
CA ASN A 3 -3.66 7.97 14.38
C ASN A 3 -4.70 6.95 13.91
N GLN A 4 -5.56 6.48 14.82
CA GLN A 4 -6.55 5.43 14.57
C GLN A 4 -7.45 5.74 13.37
N ALA A 5 -7.67 7.03 13.07
CA ALA A 5 -8.39 7.48 11.88
C ALA A 5 -7.65 7.15 10.57
N LEU A 6 -6.33 7.31 10.54
CA LEU A 6 -5.49 6.99 9.38
C LEU A 6 -5.48 5.49 9.09
N ILE A 7 -5.35 4.67 10.14
CA ILE A 7 -5.42 3.20 10.03
C ILE A 7 -6.74 2.75 9.42
N LYS A 8 -7.87 3.31 9.87
CA LYS A 8 -9.19 2.99 9.32
C LYS A 8 -9.34 3.42 7.86
N GLN A 9 -8.79 4.59 7.49
CA GLN A 9 -8.79 5.05 6.10
C GLN A 9 -8.00 4.09 5.20
N ILE A 10 -6.81 3.68 5.64
CA ILE A 10 -5.97 2.72 4.91
C ILE A 10 -6.68 1.37 4.76
N GLN A 11 -7.26 0.84 5.84
CA GLN A 11 -8.02 -0.42 5.79
C GLN A 11 -9.22 -0.36 4.86
N TYR A 12 -9.88 0.81 4.76
CA TYR A 12 -10.95 1.01 3.79
C TYR A 12 -10.43 1.01 2.35
N LYS A 13 -9.29 1.69 2.09
CA LYS A 13 -8.66 1.77 0.77
C LYS A 13 -8.03 0.46 0.28
N PHE A 14 -7.76 -0.49 1.19
CA PHE A 14 -7.33 -1.84 0.82
C PHE A 14 -8.44 -2.67 0.19
N ARG A 15 -9.71 -2.37 0.48
CA ARG A 15 -10.86 -3.04 -0.17
C ARG A 15 -10.98 -2.52 -1.60
N ARG A 16 -10.32 -3.21 -2.53
CA ARG A 16 -10.20 -2.84 -3.94
C ARG A 16 -11.13 -3.71 -4.79
N GLY A 17 -11.53 -3.20 -5.94
CA GLY A 17 -12.46 -3.92 -6.84
C GLY A 17 -11.81 -5.10 -7.57
N LEU A 18 -10.48 -5.14 -7.61
CA LEU A 18 -9.69 -6.16 -8.30
C LEU A 18 -9.11 -7.17 -7.31
N ARG A 19 -9.28 -8.45 -7.64
CA ARG A 19 -8.82 -9.56 -6.79
C ARG A 19 -7.30 -9.62 -6.65
N GLU A 20 -6.58 -9.20 -7.68
CA GLU A 20 -5.11 -9.20 -7.70
C GLU A 20 -4.54 -8.16 -6.72
N THR A 21 -5.09 -6.95 -6.71
CA THR A 21 -4.69 -5.91 -5.74
C THR A 21 -5.13 -6.27 -4.33
N ASP A 22 -6.29 -6.89 -4.16
CA ASP A 22 -6.79 -7.33 -2.85
C ASP A 22 -5.86 -8.36 -2.19
N ILE A 23 -5.47 -9.43 -2.92
CA ILE A 23 -4.53 -10.46 -2.42
C ILE A 23 -3.17 -9.87 -2.05
N LEU A 24 -2.67 -8.96 -2.89
CA LEU A 24 -1.42 -8.26 -2.69
C LEU A 24 -1.45 -7.45 -1.38
N PHE A 25 -2.50 -6.66 -1.17
CA PHE A 25 -2.65 -5.85 0.03
C PHE A 25 -2.90 -6.70 1.26
N GLU A 26 -3.61 -7.83 1.16
CA GLU A 26 -3.80 -8.76 2.27
C GLU A 26 -2.46 -9.33 2.75
N LYS A 27 -1.60 -9.77 1.82
CA LYS A 27 -0.24 -10.23 2.13
C LYS A 27 0.62 -9.12 2.73
N PHE A 28 0.56 -7.92 2.18
CA PHE A 28 1.28 -6.77 2.71
C PHE A 28 0.78 -6.42 4.12
N GLN A 29 -0.53 -6.46 4.35
CA GLN A 29 -1.13 -6.14 5.62
C GLN A 29 -0.72 -7.14 6.71
N ALA A 30 -0.72 -8.44 6.38
CA ALA A 30 -0.33 -9.49 7.31
C ALA A 30 1.15 -9.41 7.73
N ASN A 31 2.05 -9.02 6.82
CA ASN A 31 3.49 -9.06 7.07
C ASN A 31 4.08 -7.71 7.52
N HIS A 32 3.54 -6.58 7.03
CA HIS A 32 4.19 -5.28 7.19
C HIS A 32 3.35 -4.26 7.95
N PHE A 33 2.01 -4.28 7.85
CA PHE A 33 1.17 -3.23 8.41
C PHE A 33 1.32 -3.05 9.93
N ASN A 34 1.57 -4.15 10.65
CA ASN A 34 1.81 -4.10 12.10
C ASN A 34 3.19 -3.54 12.49
N SER A 35 4.11 -3.42 11.53
CA SER A 35 5.47 -2.92 11.74
C SER A 35 5.69 -1.51 11.17
N LEU A 36 4.67 -0.89 10.56
CA LEU A 36 4.76 0.46 10.01
C LEU A 36 4.72 1.51 11.11
N THR A 37 5.55 2.55 10.97
CA THR A 37 5.52 3.74 11.83
C THR A 37 4.47 4.73 11.34
N GLU A 38 4.15 5.75 12.15
CA GLU A 38 3.17 6.78 11.78
C GLU A 38 3.53 7.47 10.43
N ASN A 39 4.82 7.76 10.19
CA ASN A 39 5.27 8.32 8.90
C ASN A 39 5.05 7.35 7.73
N GLU A 40 5.38 6.06 7.90
CA GLU A 40 5.19 5.07 6.82
C GLU A 40 3.70 4.82 6.56
N LEU A 41 2.82 4.97 7.56
CA LEU A 41 1.37 4.92 7.37
C LEU A 41 0.87 6.13 6.57
N GLU A 42 1.41 7.33 6.78
CA GLU A 42 1.06 8.49 5.98
C GLU A 42 1.52 8.33 4.53
N GLU A 43 2.74 7.85 4.30
CA GLU A 43 3.25 7.51 2.97
C GLU A 43 2.35 6.46 2.30
N LEU A 44 1.99 5.39 3.02
CA LEU A 44 1.10 4.35 2.52
C LEU A 44 -0.27 4.91 2.14
N ASN A 45 -0.82 5.83 2.94
CA ASN A 45 -2.10 6.46 2.65
C ASN A 45 -2.06 7.30 1.37
N GLN A 46 -0.95 8.01 1.11
CA GLN A 46 -0.73 8.75 -0.13
C GLN A 46 -0.58 7.82 -1.33
N ILE A 47 0.17 6.73 -1.19
CA ILE A 47 0.27 5.70 -2.21
C ILE A 47 -1.14 5.20 -2.53
N LEU A 48 -1.91 4.78 -1.53
CA LEU A 48 -3.28 4.27 -1.68
C LEU A 48 -4.31 5.26 -2.24
N GLU A 49 -4.00 6.56 -2.41
CA GLU A 49 -4.85 7.48 -3.20
C GLU A 49 -4.78 7.23 -4.70
N LYS A 50 -3.76 6.50 -5.19
CA LYS A 50 -3.65 6.12 -6.59
C LYS A 50 -4.76 5.14 -7.01
N THR A 51 -5.20 5.25 -8.25
CA THR A 51 -6.21 4.38 -8.86
C THR A 51 -5.74 2.93 -8.92
N ASP A 52 -6.69 1.99 -8.94
CA ASP A 52 -6.41 0.55 -9.01
C ASP A 52 -5.51 0.17 -10.18
N GLN A 53 -5.66 0.85 -11.32
CA GLN A 53 -4.82 0.64 -12.50
C GLN A 53 -3.39 1.15 -12.31
N ASP A 54 -3.20 2.29 -11.64
CA ASP A 54 -1.87 2.83 -11.32
C ASP A 54 -1.17 1.93 -10.28
N MET A 55 -1.93 1.40 -9.32
CA MET A 55 -1.46 0.36 -8.40
C MET A 55 -1.06 -0.89 -9.16
N LEU A 56 -1.91 -1.43 -10.02
CA LEU A 56 -1.56 -2.62 -10.78
C LEU A 56 -0.30 -2.40 -11.64
N ALA A 57 -0.17 -1.26 -12.31
CA ALA A 57 1.03 -0.91 -13.07
C ALA A 57 2.28 -0.79 -12.18
N LEU A 58 2.13 -0.22 -10.98
CA LEU A 58 3.22 -0.10 -10.01
C LEU A 58 3.70 -1.48 -9.54
N TYR A 59 2.78 -2.39 -9.23
CA TYR A 59 3.10 -3.68 -8.61
C TYR A 59 3.37 -4.81 -9.62
N ILE A 60 2.61 -4.87 -10.71
CA ILE A 60 2.76 -5.90 -11.76
C ILE A 60 3.79 -5.48 -12.79
N GLU A 61 3.74 -4.24 -13.28
CA GLU A 61 4.65 -3.80 -14.34
C GLU A 61 5.97 -3.23 -13.79
N LYS A 62 6.11 -3.05 -12.47
CA LYS A 62 7.24 -2.35 -11.82
C LYS A 62 7.54 -0.99 -12.46
N GLN A 63 6.55 -0.39 -13.13
CA GLN A 63 6.69 0.87 -13.83
C GLN A 63 6.40 2.03 -12.86
N CYS A 64 7.27 2.24 -11.89
CA CYS A 64 7.27 3.50 -11.14
C CYS A 64 8.39 4.40 -11.67
N LYS A 65 8.03 5.57 -12.20
CA LYS A 65 9.03 6.55 -12.67
C LYS A 65 9.89 7.09 -11.52
N ASN A 66 9.38 7.10 -10.29
CA ASN A 66 10.09 7.50 -9.07
C ASN A 66 9.50 6.77 -7.83
N PRO A 67 9.90 5.51 -7.55
CA PRO A 67 9.36 4.80 -6.40
C PRO A 67 9.92 5.37 -5.09
N THR A 68 9.04 5.68 -4.15
CA THR A 68 9.42 6.07 -2.79
C THR A 68 10.07 4.90 -2.05
N GLU A 69 10.78 5.16 -0.95
CA GLU A 69 11.43 4.11 -0.15
C GLU A 69 10.43 3.03 0.31
N LEU A 70 9.20 3.43 0.62
CA LEU A 70 8.13 2.51 0.96
C LEU A 70 7.68 1.65 -0.25
N GLU A 71 7.53 2.25 -1.44
CA GLU A 71 7.17 1.50 -2.66
C GLU A 71 8.24 0.46 -3.01
N LYS A 72 9.52 0.80 -2.85
CA LYS A 72 10.63 -0.16 -3.03
C LYS A 72 10.57 -1.31 -2.03
N LYS A 73 10.28 -1.02 -0.75
CA LYS A 73 10.07 -2.08 0.25
C LYS A 73 8.94 -2.99 -0.19
N ILE A 74 7.78 -2.42 -0.51
CA ILE A 74 6.61 -3.21 -0.92
C ILE A 74 6.91 -4.08 -2.15
N MET A 75 7.58 -3.53 -3.18
CA MET A 75 7.99 -4.25 -4.38
C MET A 75 8.95 -5.42 -4.13
N ASN A 76 9.75 -5.35 -3.05
CA ASN A 76 10.73 -6.38 -2.71
C ASN A 76 10.13 -7.59 -1.97
N TYR A 77 8.85 -7.52 -1.56
CA TYR A 77 8.16 -8.59 -0.83
C TYR A 77 7.14 -9.36 -1.68
N LEU A 78 7.13 -9.14 -3.00
CA LEU A 78 6.49 -9.98 -4.01
C LEU A 78 7.46 -11.05 -4.51
#